data_AF-A0A099XYL8-F1
#
_entry.id   AF-A0A099XYL8-F1
#
_cell.length_a   1.000
_cell.length_b   1.000
_cell.length_c   1.000
_cell.angle_alpha   90.00
_cell.angle_beta   90.00
_cell.angle_gamma   90.00
#
_symmetry.space_group_name_H-M   'P 1'
#
loop_
_entity.id
_entity.type
_entity.pdbx_description
1 polymer ?
#
loop_
_entity_poly.entity_id
_entity_poly.type
_entity_poly.pdbx_seq_one_letter_code
_entity_poly.pdbx_strand_id
1 'polypeptide(L)'
;MKKVILFLVFTVTMSSSLFAQKNIEKKVNTYVETVASKITLSSKEKETLKTLKVAQMQSAFEINKKYEKGTPELKEQRKASSKNFSKALINAFGKERALEIKKASKKKKKKN
;
A
#
# COMPACT_ATOMS: atom_id res chain seq x y z
N MET A 1 16.15 -14.91 -22.05
CA MET A 1 15.19 -13.81 -21.74
C MET A 1 14.56 -14.00 -20.35
N LYS A 2 15.28 -13.69 -19.25
CA LYS A 2 14.78 -13.83 -17.86
C LYS A 2 15.30 -12.75 -16.89
N LYS A 3 15.75 -11.59 -17.39
CA LYS A 3 16.41 -10.56 -16.53
C LYS A 3 15.73 -9.19 -16.53
N VAL A 4 14.61 -9.00 -17.23
CA VAL A 4 14.00 -7.67 -17.41
C VAL A 4 12.95 -7.32 -16.32
N ILE A 5 12.43 -8.29 -15.58
CA ILE A 5 11.34 -8.05 -14.62
C ILE A 5 11.84 -7.42 -13.29
N LEU A 6 13.14 -7.44 -13.01
CA LEU A 6 13.68 -6.92 -11.75
C LEU A 6 13.87 -5.39 -11.75
N PHE A 7 13.74 -4.72 -12.91
CA PHE A 7 14.06 -3.29 -13.03
C PHE A 7 12.87 -2.33 -12.80
N LEU A 8 11.66 -2.84 -12.55
CA LEU A 8 10.45 -2.00 -12.43
C LEU A 8 10.18 -1.49 -11.01
N VAL A 9 11.17 -1.58 -10.11
CA VAL A 9 11.05 -1.12 -8.70
C VAL A 9 11.79 0.20 -8.46
N PHE A 10 12.52 0.75 -9.42
CA PHE A 10 13.53 1.80 -9.15
C PHE A 10 13.32 3.19 -9.80
N THR A 11 12.12 3.58 -10.20
CA THR A 11 11.88 4.96 -10.66
C THR A 11 10.60 5.58 -10.08
N VAL A 12 10.63 5.78 -8.76
CA VAL A 12 9.83 6.83 -8.12
C VAL A 12 10.79 7.70 -7.30
N THR A 13 11.55 8.54 -7.99
CA THR A 13 12.25 9.66 -7.34
C THR A 13 11.20 10.68 -6.93
N MET A 14 10.65 10.46 -5.73
CA MET A 14 9.63 11.33 -5.14
C MET A 14 10.28 12.52 -4.45
N SER A 15 10.24 13.67 -5.10
CA SER A 15 10.44 14.98 -4.48
C SER A 15 9.20 15.36 -3.65
N SER A 16 8.81 14.53 -2.68
CA SER A 16 7.75 14.88 -1.73
C SER A 16 8.33 15.66 -0.55
N SER A 17 7.63 16.69 -0.07
CA SER A 17 8.06 17.46 1.11
C SER A 17 8.24 16.55 2.34
N LEU A 18 9.26 16.83 3.17
CA LEU A 18 9.56 16.06 4.38
C LEU A 18 8.34 15.86 5.30
N PHE A 19 7.44 16.85 5.36
CA PHE A 19 6.20 16.77 6.13
C PHE A 19 5.18 15.77 5.55
N ALA A 20 5.03 15.70 4.23
CA ALA A 20 4.19 14.71 3.58
C ALA A 20 4.76 13.30 3.78
N GLN A 21 6.09 13.17 3.70
CA GLN A 21 6.80 11.91 3.94
C GLN A 21 6.58 11.40 5.37
N LYS A 22 6.76 12.24 6.40
CA LYS A 22 6.51 11.87 7.82
C LYS A 22 5.08 11.40 8.08
N ASN A 23 4.09 12.04 7.46
CA ASN A 23 2.69 11.64 7.59
C ASN A 23 2.38 10.31 6.87
N ILE A 24 3.01 10.06 5.72
CA ILE A 24 2.89 8.78 5.01
C ILE A 24 3.51 7.67 5.85
N GLU A 25 4.73 7.87 6.36
CA GLU A 25 5.43 6.91 7.21
C GLU A 25 4.62 6.53 8.45
N LYS A 26 4.05 7.50 9.16
CA LYS A 26 3.17 7.24 10.31
C LYS A 26 2.02 6.30 9.94
N LYS A 27 1.30 6.57 8.84
CA LYS A 27 0.17 5.75 8.40
C LYS A 27 0.60 4.36 7.94
N VAL A 28 1.77 4.25 7.31
CA VAL A 28 2.36 2.97 6.89
C VAL A 28 2.72 2.13 8.11
N ASN A 29 3.39 2.73 9.10
CA ASN A 29 3.77 2.03 10.33
C ASN A 29 2.53 1.54 11.08
N THR A 30 1.50 2.39 11.26
CA THR A 30 0.23 1.96 11.88
C THR A 30 -0.41 0.78 11.14
N TYR A 31 -0.36 0.78 9.80
CA TYR A 31 -0.88 -0.34 9.01
C TYR A 31 -0.11 -1.63 9.27
N VAL A 32 1.23 -1.56 9.25
CA VAL A 32 2.10 -2.73 9.46
C VAL A 32 1.97 -3.25 10.90
N GLU A 33 1.90 -2.37 11.89
CA GLU A 33 1.64 -2.72 13.29
C GLU A 33 0.27 -3.40 13.45
N THR A 34 -0.77 -2.87 12.80
CA THR A 34 -2.10 -3.50 12.83
C THR A 34 -2.07 -4.92 12.26
N VAL A 35 -1.34 -5.15 11.17
CA VAL A 35 -1.18 -6.49 10.60
C VAL A 35 -0.36 -7.37 11.54
N ALA A 36 0.79 -6.88 12.01
CA ALA A 36 1.70 -7.61 12.89
C ALA A 36 1.08 -7.97 14.25
N SER A 37 0.10 -7.19 14.72
CA SER A 37 -0.67 -7.48 15.94
C SER A 37 -1.61 -8.69 15.82
N LYS A 38 -1.89 -9.16 14.60
CA LYS A 38 -2.85 -10.24 14.33
C LYS A 38 -2.24 -11.45 13.64
N ILE A 39 -1.15 -11.24 12.89
CA ILE A 39 -0.42 -12.31 12.22
C ILE A 39 1.08 -12.06 12.38
N THR A 40 1.84 -13.14 12.52
CA THR A 40 3.31 -13.07 12.54
C THR A 40 3.81 -12.65 11.16
N LEU A 41 4.66 -11.63 11.11
CA LEU A 41 5.36 -11.19 9.91
C LEU A 41 6.87 -11.32 10.14
N SER A 42 7.57 -11.98 9.22
CA SER A 42 9.04 -11.94 9.17
C SER A 42 9.55 -10.52 8.89
N SER A 43 10.82 -10.25 9.19
CA SER A 43 11.43 -8.94 8.92
C SER A 43 11.32 -8.56 7.45
N LYS A 44 11.57 -9.51 6.53
CA LYS A 44 11.44 -9.31 5.08
C LYS A 44 10.01 -9.00 4.64
N GLU A 45 9.02 -9.70 5.21
CA GLU A 45 7.60 -9.39 4.93
C GLU A 45 7.21 -8.00 5.43
N LYS A 46 7.69 -7.60 6.62
CA LYS A 46 7.43 -6.25 7.17
C LYS A 46 7.99 -5.17 6.26
N GLU A 47 9.24 -5.29 5.82
CA GLU A 47 9.87 -4.33 4.90
C GLU A 47 9.14 -4.27 3.56
N THR A 48 8.86 -5.44 2.97
CA THR A 48 8.11 -5.51 1.70
C THR A 48 6.73 -4.87 1.84
N LEU A 49 6.03 -5.13 2.94
CA LEU A 49 4.71 -4.56 3.22
C LEU A 49 4.78 -3.04 3.42
N LYS A 50 5.82 -2.53 4.11
CA LYS A 50 6.07 -1.09 4.24
C LYS A 50 6.22 -0.44 2.86
N THR A 51 7.11 -0.96 2.02
CA THR A 51 7.39 -0.43 0.68
C THR A 51 6.12 -0.40 -0.18
N LEU A 52 5.39 -1.51 -0.24
CA LEU A 52 4.14 -1.58 -1.00
C LEU A 52 3.08 -0.59 -0.49
N LYS A 53 3.03 -0.38 0.83
CA LYS A 53 2.06 0.54 1.44
C LYS A 53 2.46 2.00 1.24
N VAL A 54 3.75 2.33 1.29
CA VAL A 54 4.29 3.65 0.94
C VAL A 54 3.86 4.01 -0.48
N ALA A 55 4.15 3.13 -1.46
CA ALA A 55 3.78 3.35 -2.86
C ALA A 55 2.27 3.57 -3.04
N GLN A 56 1.43 2.80 -2.34
CA GLN A 56 -0.02 3.00 -2.37
C GLN A 56 -0.43 4.37 -1.81
N MET A 57 0.15 4.80 -0.68
CA MET A 57 -0.19 6.08 -0.04
C MET A 57 0.26 7.27 -0.89
N GLN A 58 1.43 7.17 -1.50
CA GLN A 58 1.97 8.16 -2.43
C GLN A 58 1.08 8.27 -3.67
N SER A 59 0.71 7.14 -4.28
CA SER A 59 -0.26 7.10 -5.38
C SER A 59 -1.60 7.75 -5.00
N ALA A 60 -2.12 7.46 -3.80
CA ALA A 60 -3.35 8.06 -3.31
C ALA A 60 -3.24 9.57 -3.10
N PHE A 61 -2.07 10.06 -2.64
CA PHE A 61 -1.81 11.49 -2.50
C PHE A 61 -1.82 12.19 -3.86
N GLU A 62 -1.10 11.67 -4.85
CA GLU A 62 -1.09 12.24 -6.21
C GLU A 62 -2.47 12.23 -6.86
N ILE A 63 -3.23 11.13 -6.69
CA ILE A 63 -4.61 11.05 -7.17
C ILE A 63 -5.48 12.16 -6.53
N ASN A 64 -5.35 12.41 -5.23
CA ASN A 64 -6.12 13.45 -4.56
C ASN A 64 -5.69 14.88 -4.95
N LYS A 65 -4.45 15.06 -5.41
CA LYS A 65 -3.95 16.33 -5.92
C LYS A 65 -4.45 16.58 -7.35
N LYS A 66 -4.55 15.52 -8.16
CA LYS A 66 -4.88 15.60 -9.59
C LYS A 66 -6.38 15.67 -9.89
N TYR A 67 -7.22 15.02 -9.09
CA TYR A 67 -8.66 14.92 -9.35
C TYR A 67 -9.48 15.63 -8.28
N GLU A 68 -10.52 16.34 -8.71
CA GLU A 68 -11.40 17.08 -7.83
C GLU A 68 -12.20 16.14 -6.90
N LYS A 69 -12.49 16.64 -5.69
CA LYS A 69 -13.23 15.85 -4.69
C LYS A 69 -14.66 15.62 -5.16
N GLY A 70 -15.10 14.37 -5.09
CA GLY A 70 -16.47 13.97 -5.40
C GLY A 70 -16.69 13.53 -6.85
N THR A 71 -15.68 13.65 -7.72
CA THR A 71 -15.87 13.26 -9.11
C THR A 71 -15.79 11.73 -9.33
N PRO A 72 -16.45 11.21 -10.38
CA PRO A 72 -16.32 9.81 -10.78
C PRO A 72 -14.88 9.39 -11.04
N GLU A 73 -14.07 10.24 -11.68
CA GLU A 73 -12.68 9.96 -12.03
C GLU A 73 -11.83 9.76 -10.78
N LEU A 74 -12.01 10.60 -9.75
CA LEU A 74 -11.34 10.42 -8.46
C LEU A 74 -11.65 9.05 -7.85
N LYS A 75 -12.93 8.64 -7.90
CA LYS A 75 -13.39 7.35 -7.37
C LYS A 75 -12.78 6.18 -8.15
N GLU A 76 -12.73 6.27 -9.47
CA GLU A 76 -12.14 5.26 -10.34
C GLU A 76 -10.64 5.11 -10.11
N GLN A 77 -9.92 6.22 -10.03
CA GLN A 77 -8.46 6.21 -9.82
C GLN A 77 -8.08 5.67 -8.44
N ARG A 78 -8.85 6.04 -7.40
CA ARG A 78 -8.69 5.43 -6.06
C ARG A 78 -8.96 3.92 -6.08
N LYS A 79 -9.98 3.47 -6.81
CA LYS A 79 -10.29 2.04 -6.99
C LYS A 79 -9.16 1.31 -7.71
N ALA A 80 -8.61 1.90 -8.77
CA ALA A 80 -7.47 1.38 -9.51
C ALA A 80 -6.22 1.26 -8.62
N SER A 81 -5.87 2.32 -7.87
CA SER A 81 -4.75 2.31 -6.91
C SER A 81 -4.90 1.19 -5.85
N SER A 82 -6.10 1.02 -5.30
CA SER A 82 -6.38 -0.08 -4.35
C SER A 82 -6.28 -1.48 -4.99
N LYS A 83 -6.71 -1.63 -6.25
CA LYS A 83 -6.55 -2.87 -7.02
C LYS A 83 -5.08 -3.17 -7.29
N ASN A 84 -4.28 -2.16 -7.64
CA ASN A 84 -2.85 -2.30 -7.87
C ASN A 84 -2.11 -2.73 -6.60
N PHE A 85 -2.43 -2.12 -5.45
CA PHE A 85 -1.89 -2.57 -4.17
C PHE A 85 -2.24 -4.03 -3.89
N SER A 86 -3.49 -4.44 -4.14
CA SER A 86 -3.91 -5.83 -3.96
C SER A 86 -3.15 -6.80 -4.87
N LYS A 87 -2.93 -6.43 -6.14
CA LYS A 87 -2.10 -7.21 -7.07
C LYS A 87 -0.65 -7.29 -6.59
N ALA A 88 -0.08 -6.18 -6.14
CA ALA A 88 1.29 -6.14 -5.64
C ALA A 88 1.49 -7.04 -4.42
N LEU A 89 0.52 -7.09 -3.50
CA LEU A 89 0.54 -8.04 -2.38
C LEU A 89 0.53 -9.50 -2.86
N ILE A 90 -0.32 -9.84 -3.84
CA ILE A 90 -0.40 -11.20 -4.39
C ILE A 90 0.92 -11.57 -5.07
N ASN A 91 1.51 -10.65 -5.83
CA ASN A 91 2.78 -10.89 -6.51
C ASN A 91 3.95 -11.07 -5.52
N ALA A 92 3.95 -10.32 -4.41
CA ALA A 92 5.01 -10.36 -3.42
C ALA A 92 4.92 -11.55 -2.46
N PHE A 93 3.71 -11.95 -2.07
CA PHE A 93 3.49 -12.92 -0.98
C PHE A 93 2.73 -14.18 -1.40
N GLY A 94 2.16 -14.20 -2.61
CA GLY A 94 1.19 -15.21 -3.02
C GLY A 94 -0.24 -14.87 -2.61
N LYS A 95 -1.21 -15.55 -3.25
CA LYS A 95 -2.65 -15.24 -3.11
C LYS A 95 -3.16 -15.42 -1.67
N GLU A 96 -2.76 -16.51 -1.03
CA GLU A 96 -3.22 -16.86 0.32
C GLU A 96 -2.68 -15.87 1.35
N ARG A 97 -1.36 -15.66 1.34
CA ARG A 97 -0.70 -14.74 2.28
C ARG A 97 -1.14 -13.30 2.10
N ALA A 98 -1.33 -12.84 0.86
CA ALA A 98 -1.90 -11.53 0.58
C ALA A 98 -3.32 -11.37 1.16
N LEU A 99 -4.12 -12.43 1.11
CA LEU A 99 -5.47 -12.45 1.68
C LEU A 99 -5.46 -12.41 3.21
N GLU A 100 -4.54 -13.12 3.87
CA GLU A 100 -4.33 -13.04 5.32
C GLU A 100 -3.95 -11.63 5.75
N ILE A 101 -2.95 -11.02 5.10
CA ILE A 101 -2.52 -9.64 5.37
C ILE A 101 -3.70 -8.68 5.23
N LYS A 102 -4.49 -8.82 4.15
CA LYS A 102 -5.67 -7.97 3.94
C LYS A 102 -6.72 -8.18 5.02
N LYS A 103 -6.97 -9.42 5.47
CA LYS A 103 -7.90 -9.70 6.58
C LYS A 103 -7.38 -9.10 7.89
N ALA A 104 -6.10 -9.25 8.19
CA ALA A 104 -5.45 -8.70 9.38
C ALA A 104 -5.52 -7.16 9.41
N SER A 105 -5.42 -6.48 8.27
CA SER A 105 -5.51 -5.02 8.22
C SER A 105 -6.90 -4.45 8.53
N LYS A 106 -7.98 -5.24 8.42
CA LYS A 106 -9.34 -4.75 8.68
C LYS A 106 -9.54 -4.50 10.17
N LYS A 107 -10.06 -3.32 10.53
CA LYS A 107 -10.56 -3.06 11.89
C LYS A 107 -11.70 -4.03 12.17
N LYS A 108 -11.74 -4.63 13.37
CA LYS A 108 -12.94 -5.35 13.81
C LYS A 108 -14.09 -4.34 13.75
N LYS A 109 -15.16 -4.64 13.02
CA LYS A 109 -16.40 -3.88 13.16
C LYS A 109 -16.84 -4.07 14.62
N LYS A 110 -16.92 -2.98 15.41
CA LYS A 110 -17.70 -3.05 16.65
C LYS A 110 -19.11 -3.45 16.21
N LYS A 111 -19.58 -4.61 16.67
CA LYS A 111 -21.02 -4.88 16.70
C LYS A 111 -21.56 -3.90 17.74
N ASN A 112 -22.15 -2.80 17.27
CA ASN A 112 -23.14 -2.09 18.06
C ASN A 112 -24.46 -2.84 17.88
#